data_AF-A0A164LME7-F1
#
_entry.id   AF-A0A164LME7-F1
#
_cell.length_a   1.000
_cell.length_b   1.000
_cell.length_c   1.000
_cell.angle_alpha   90.00
_cell.angle_beta   90.00
_cell.angle_gamma   90.00
#
_symmetry.space_group_name_H-M   'P 1'
#
loop_
_entity.id
_entity.type
_entity.pdbx_description
1 polymer ?
#
loop_
_entity_poly.entity_id
_entity_poly.type
_entity_poly.pdbx_seq_one_letter_code
_entity_poly.pdbx_strand_id
1 'polypeptide(L)'
;MADQRVGVNDAVAAAVTRWVGSMPALYAVLVVFGAYMTLATWWGPLHRLDPYPFPFLLFVNNIAQLVLCLIILVGQRVLSAAADRRAVQTYENTESIFTLVADLQSHLDRQDRALSRGLSLLESSPHPWIEQHHVRHPPQARDQVVTRNDRIAAWLTERVGSVWAFYLAAGTQVLWILLAVAGVQRFDPYPFLFMTFLSTLAQLLFMIVIMVGQDVLGRAGDRRSEQTFLDAEAILHECRQMKARLTAQDRVIDSLTGYITARVTDQLAQAVHDTSERVAHQARVHEAMTTGEAPADAHVLRRWEELPDTERERDRVQARRIGENLATIGCFMVPAGDPELEVTFDDDEVRLLARLEYDRWMEERIATRAANLAASHDADDALPLPWDELPDAARVRHLQAARRIPIMVSRAGFQVLRGRPRRPAQRRTQAAASITVRSGCR
;
A
#
# COMPACT_ATOMS: atom_id res chain seq x y z
N MET A 1 11.37 -16.79 26.45
CA MET A 1 9.96 -16.66 26.00
C MET A 1 9.11 -17.63 26.80
N ALA A 2 8.69 -17.23 28.00
CA ALA A 2 7.73 -18.00 28.78
C ALA A 2 6.35 -17.49 28.37
N ASP A 3 5.68 -18.29 27.55
CA ASP A 3 4.31 -18.07 27.13
C ASP A 3 3.42 -18.24 28.37
N GLN A 4 3.27 -17.15 29.14
CA GLN A 4 2.36 -17.09 30.28
C GLN A 4 0.96 -17.04 29.68
N ARG A 5 0.46 -18.23 29.30
CA ARG A 5 -0.96 -18.46 29.03
C ARG A 5 -1.70 -17.77 30.16
N VAL A 6 -2.46 -16.74 29.81
CA VAL A 6 -3.37 -16.05 30.73
C VAL A 6 -4.07 -17.14 31.52
N GLY A 7 -3.83 -17.20 32.83
CA GLY A 7 -4.40 -18.27 33.64
C GLY A 7 -5.90 -18.26 33.44
N VAL A 8 -6.56 -19.42 33.49
CA VAL A 8 -8.03 -19.49 33.35
C VAL A 8 -8.71 -18.47 34.29
N ASN A 9 -8.14 -18.27 35.48
CA ASN A 9 -8.57 -17.27 36.45
C ASN A 9 -8.45 -15.82 35.96
N ASP A 10 -7.37 -15.46 35.27
CA ASP A 10 -7.15 -14.11 34.72
C ASP A 10 -8.12 -13.81 33.56
N ALA A 11 -8.39 -14.83 32.74
CA ALA A 11 -9.36 -14.73 31.65
C ALA A 11 -10.79 -14.54 32.16
N VAL A 12 -11.17 -15.30 33.20
CA VAL A 12 -12.45 -15.16 33.88
C VAL A 12 -12.56 -13.78 34.53
N ALA A 13 -11.52 -13.33 35.25
CA ALA A 13 -11.52 -12.01 35.88
C ALA A 13 -11.69 -10.88 34.86
N ALA A 14 -10.98 -10.94 33.72
CA ALA A 14 -11.11 -9.97 32.65
C ALA A 14 -12.47 -10.02 31.95
N ALA A 15 -13.11 -11.20 31.84
CA ALA A 15 -14.45 -11.35 31.27
C ALA A 15 -15.52 -10.77 32.19
N VAL A 16 -15.48 -11.13 33.48
CA VAL A 16 -16.40 -10.61 34.50
C VAL A 16 -16.25 -9.09 34.62
N THR A 17 -15.03 -8.57 34.68
CA THR A 17 -14.78 -7.12 34.74
C THR A 17 -15.40 -6.37 33.55
N ARG A 18 -15.28 -6.93 32.34
CA ARG A 18 -15.91 -6.37 31.13
C ARG A 18 -17.44 -6.41 31.19
N TRP A 19 -18.01 -7.51 31.67
CA TRP A 19 -19.45 -7.65 31.82
C TRP A 19 -20.00 -6.67 32.86
N VAL A 20 -19.38 -6.61 34.04
CA VAL A 20 -19.79 -5.72 35.14
C VAL A 20 -19.74 -4.24 34.73
N GLY A 21 -18.77 -3.84 33.91
CA GLY A 21 -18.67 -2.49 33.37
C GLY A 21 -19.69 -2.15 32.27
N SER A 22 -20.62 -3.04 31.94
CA SER A 22 -21.58 -2.87 30.84
C SER A 22 -22.98 -2.44 31.31
N MET A 23 -23.69 -1.67 30.47
CA MET A 23 -25.07 -1.25 30.74
C MET A 23 -26.06 -2.44 30.92
N PRO A 24 -25.98 -3.54 30.14
CA PRO A 24 -26.84 -4.70 30.36
C PRO A 24 -26.67 -5.35 31.73
N ALA A 25 -25.45 -5.39 32.28
CA ALA A 25 -25.21 -5.94 33.61
C ALA A 25 -25.90 -5.12 34.70
N LEU A 26 -25.87 -3.78 34.58
CA LEU A 26 -26.60 -2.90 35.49
C LEU A 26 -28.11 -3.20 35.49
N TYR A 27 -28.72 -3.32 34.31
CA TYR A 27 -30.15 -3.65 34.21
C TYR A 27 -30.45 -5.03 34.78
N ALA A 28 -29.61 -6.03 34.51
CA ALA A 28 -29.79 -7.37 35.06
C ALA A 28 -29.75 -7.37 36.59
N VAL A 29 -28.80 -6.65 37.20
CA VAL A 29 -28.70 -6.51 38.66
C VAL A 29 -29.93 -5.80 39.22
N LEU A 30 -30.34 -4.67 38.64
CA LEU A 30 -31.53 -3.94 39.11
C LEU A 30 -32.81 -4.78 39.04
N VAL A 31 -32.98 -5.56 37.97
CA VAL A 31 -34.12 -6.47 37.80
C VAL A 31 -34.08 -7.60 38.83
N VAL A 32 -32.92 -8.22 39.05
CA VAL A 32 -32.78 -9.32 40.03
C VAL A 32 -33.06 -8.83 41.46
N PHE A 33 -32.46 -7.71 41.86
CA PHE A 33 -32.68 -7.14 43.19
C PHE A 33 -34.13 -6.67 43.37
N GLY A 34 -34.71 -5.98 42.36
CA GLY A 34 -36.11 -5.56 42.40
C GLY A 34 -37.08 -6.73 42.48
N ALA A 35 -36.86 -7.78 41.68
CA ALA A 35 -37.65 -9.01 41.71
C ALA A 35 -37.54 -9.72 43.07
N TYR A 36 -36.35 -9.78 43.66
CA TYR A 36 -36.18 -10.35 44.99
C TYR A 36 -36.90 -9.54 46.07
N MET A 37 -36.75 -8.22 46.09
CA MET A 37 -37.39 -7.34 47.09
C MET A 37 -38.92 -7.42 47.01
N THR A 38 -39.47 -7.43 45.79
CA THR A 38 -40.92 -7.60 45.58
C THR A 38 -41.41 -8.96 46.05
N LEU A 39 -40.68 -10.04 45.73
CA LEU A 39 -41.03 -11.39 46.17
C LEU A 39 -40.90 -11.54 47.70
N ALA A 40 -39.86 -11.00 48.32
CA ALA A 40 -39.64 -11.07 49.77
C ALA A 40 -40.68 -10.28 50.57
N THR A 41 -41.28 -9.25 49.97
CA THR A 41 -42.34 -8.45 50.59
C THR A 41 -43.72 -9.11 50.44
N TRP A 42 -43.98 -9.77 49.30
CA TRP A 42 -45.32 -10.27 48.95
C TRP A 42 -45.53 -11.77 49.21
N TRP A 43 -44.46 -12.57 49.21
CA TRP A 43 -44.52 -14.03 49.30
C TRP A 43 -44.22 -14.52 50.73
N GLY A 44 -45.23 -15.11 51.39
CA GLY A 44 -45.21 -15.48 52.81
C GLY A 44 -44.00 -16.30 53.33
N PRO A 45 -43.52 -17.36 52.66
CA PRO A 45 -42.36 -18.11 53.14
C PRO A 45 -41.03 -17.37 52.93
N LEU A 46 -40.92 -16.50 51.91
CA LEU A 46 -39.71 -15.71 51.69
C LEU A 46 -39.63 -14.54 52.68
N HIS A 47 -40.77 -13.96 53.04
CA HIS A 47 -40.89 -12.93 54.07
C HIS A 47 -40.42 -13.40 55.46
N ARG A 48 -40.63 -14.69 55.79
CA ARG A 48 -40.15 -15.28 57.05
C ARG A 48 -38.63 -15.50 57.08
N LEU A 49 -38.03 -15.74 55.91
CA LEU A 49 -36.60 -15.99 55.78
C LEU A 49 -35.80 -14.67 55.77
N ASP A 50 -36.35 -13.62 55.15
CA ASP A 50 -35.67 -12.33 54.98
C ASP A 50 -36.63 -11.14 55.14
N PRO A 51 -37.05 -10.82 56.38
CA PRO A 51 -37.96 -9.71 56.64
C PRO A 51 -37.26 -8.36 56.40
N TYR A 52 -38.02 -7.33 56.01
CA TYR A 52 -37.50 -5.96 55.89
C TYR A 52 -36.81 -5.54 57.20
N PRO A 53 -35.53 -5.07 57.19
CA PRO A 53 -34.77 -4.45 56.09
C PRO A 53 -33.89 -5.40 55.24
N PHE A 54 -34.27 -6.67 55.09
CA PHE A 54 -33.61 -7.72 54.30
C PHE A 54 -32.17 -8.07 54.75
N PRO A 55 -31.94 -8.54 56.00
CA PRO A 55 -30.61 -8.91 56.49
C PRO A 55 -29.86 -9.92 55.61
N PHE A 56 -30.57 -10.89 55.02
CA PHE A 56 -29.94 -11.90 54.16
C PHE A 56 -29.49 -11.30 52.84
N LEU A 57 -30.34 -10.51 52.17
CA LEU A 57 -29.95 -9.81 50.95
C LEU A 57 -28.78 -8.83 51.20
N LEU A 58 -28.79 -8.09 52.30
CA LEU A 58 -27.68 -7.19 52.67
C LEU A 58 -26.37 -7.95 52.85
N PHE A 59 -26.41 -9.10 53.51
CA PHE A 59 -25.27 -9.98 53.69
C PHE A 59 -24.73 -10.54 52.36
N VAL A 60 -25.61 -11.09 51.52
CA VAL A 60 -25.23 -11.62 50.20
C VAL A 60 -24.67 -10.51 49.31
N ASN A 61 -25.29 -9.32 49.33
CA ASN A 61 -24.80 -8.15 48.61
C ASN A 61 -23.40 -7.74 49.09
N ASN A 62 -23.16 -7.73 50.40
CA ASN A 62 -21.85 -7.41 50.95
C ASN A 62 -20.76 -8.39 50.50
N ILE A 63 -21.05 -9.69 50.55
CA ILE A 63 -20.12 -10.73 50.05
C ILE A 63 -19.87 -10.56 48.55
N ALA A 64 -20.95 -10.45 47.77
CA ALA A 64 -20.87 -10.29 46.33
C ALA A 64 -20.07 -9.05 45.94
N GLN A 65 -20.28 -7.91 46.61
CA GLN A 65 -19.56 -6.67 46.35
C GLN A 65 -18.07 -6.78 46.67
N LEU A 66 -17.69 -7.40 47.79
CA LEU A 66 -16.27 -7.59 48.13
C LEU A 66 -15.56 -8.46 47.07
N VAL A 67 -16.19 -9.57 46.69
CA VAL A 67 -15.72 -10.48 45.65
C VAL A 67 -15.61 -9.74 44.32
N LEU A 68 -16.63 -8.97 43.94
CA LEU A 68 -16.66 -8.22 42.69
C LEU A 68 -15.54 -7.19 42.63
N CYS A 69 -15.30 -6.43 43.70
CA CYS A 69 -14.21 -5.45 43.78
C CYS A 69 -12.86 -6.11 43.52
N LEU A 70 -12.58 -7.27 44.14
CA LEU A 70 -11.34 -8.00 43.95
C LEU A 70 -11.21 -8.56 42.52
N ILE A 71 -12.29 -9.11 41.97
CA ILE A 71 -12.32 -9.58 40.58
C ILE A 71 -12.07 -8.43 39.60
N ILE A 72 -12.68 -7.26 39.81
CA ILE A 72 -12.46 -6.05 39.01
C ILE A 72 -11.00 -5.64 39.07
N LEU A 73 -10.40 -5.62 40.26
CA LEU A 73 -9.01 -5.22 40.44
C LEU A 73 -8.03 -6.15 39.71
N VAL A 74 -8.24 -7.46 39.81
CA VAL A 74 -7.47 -8.47 39.05
C VAL A 74 -7.70 -8.28 37.55
N GLY A 75 -8.95 -8.11 37.12
CA GLY A 75 -9.31 -7.94 35.71
C GLY A 75 -8.71 -6.67 35.10
N GLN A 76 -8.69 -5.55 35.82
CA GLN A 76 -8.05 -4.30 35.39
C GLN A 76 -6.55 -4.48 35.17
N ARG A 77 -5.84 -5.19 36.05
CA ARG A 77 -4.42 -5.50 35.88
C ARG A 77 -4.16 -6.34 34.64
N VAL A 78 -4.97 -7.38 34.41
CA VAL A 78 -4.85 -8.25 33.22
C VAL A 78 -5.11 -7.46 31.94
N LEU A 79 -6.16 -6.64 31.93
CA LEU A 79 -6.48 -5.76 30.80
C LEU A 79 -5.39 -4.72 30.54
N SER A 80 -4.82 -4.14 31.59
CA SER A 80 -3.68 -3.21 31.53
C SER A 80 -2.44 -3.86 30.92
N ALA A 81 -2.03 -5.04 31.40
CA ALA A 81 -0.88 -5.76 30.85
C ALA A 81 -1.09 -6.14 29.37
N ALA A 82 -2.32 -6.50 28.97
CA ALA A 82 -2.66 -6.72 27.57
C ALA A 82 -2.64 -5.42 26.74
N ALA A 83 -3.05 -4.30 27.33
CA ALA A 83 -2.97 -2.99 26.70
C ALA A 83 -1.52 -2.54 26.51
N ASP A 84 -0.65 -2.74 27.51
CA ASP A 84 0.77 -2.39 27.44
C ASP A 84 1.52 -3.22 26.39
N ARG A 85 1.25 -4.54 26.32
CA ARG A 85 1.79 -5.39 25.23
C ARG A 85 1.40 -4.88 23.84
N ARG A 86 0.14 -4.47 23.66
CA ARG A 86 -0.31 -3.88 22.39
C ARG A 86 0.40 -2.56 22.09
N ALA A 87 0.67 -1.72 23.10
CA ALA A 87 1.39 -0.46 22.91
C ALA A 87 2.81 -0.68 22.41
N VAL A 88 3.52 -1.66 23.00
CA VAL A 88 4.86 -2.05 22.55
C VAL A 88 4.82 -2.56 21.11
N GLN A 89 3.86 -3.43 20.78
CA GLN A 89 3.73 -3.93 19.41
C GLN A 89 3.41 -2.81 18.40
N THR A 90 2.55 -1.85 18.76
CA THR A 90 2.27 -0.68 17.91
C THR A 90 3.51 0.15 17.69
N TYR A 91 4.31 0.38 18.73
CA TYR A 91 5.58 1.10 18.65
C TYR A 91 6.56 0.41 17.69
N GLU A 92 6.80 -0.89 17.88
CA GLU A 92 7.69 -1.68 17.01
C GLU A 92 7.22 -1.67 15.54
N ASN A 93 5.90 -1.76 15.31
CA ASN A 93 5.34 -1.67 13.97
C ASN A 93 5.58 -0.27 13.37
N THR A 94 5.37 0.80 14.12
CA THR A 94 5.64 2.17 13.65
C THR A 94 7.13 2.35 13.32
N GLU A 95 8.03 1.86 14.18
CA GLU A 95 9.47 1.90 13.92
C GLU A 95 9.83 1.18 12.62
N SER A 96 9.23 0.01 12.37
CA SER A 96 9.43 -0.71 11.10
C SER A 96 8.96 0.11 9.88
N ILE A 97 7.85 0.85 10.00
CA ILE A 97 7.37 1.74 8.95
C ILE A 97 8.37 2.87 8.70
N PHE A 98 8.89 3.50 9.75
CA PHE A 98 9.89 4.57 9.60
C PHE A 98 11.17 4.07 8.94
N THR A 99 11.65 2.87 9.29
CA THR A 99 12.84 2.30 8.62
C THR A 99 12.60 2.05 7.13
N LEU A 100 11.40 1.57 6.75
CA LEU A 100 11.03 1.36 5.36
C LEU A 100 10.93 2.69 4.59
N VAL A 101 10.34 3.71 5.20
CA VAL A 101 10.24 5.06 4.62
C VAL A 101 11.64 5.64 4.38
N ALA A 102 12.55 5.51 5.35
CA ALA A 102 13.93 5.97 5.21
C ALA A 102 14.68 5.23 4.08
N ASP A 103 14.50 3.91 3.96
CA ASP A 103 15.10 3.13 2.86
C ASP A 103 14.57 3.59 1.49
N LEU A 104 13.24 3.76 1.36
CA LEU A 104 12.62 4.27 0.13
C LEU A 104 13.11 5.66 -0.24
N GLN A 105 13.22 6.57 0.72
CA GLN A 105 13.77 7.90 0.49
C GLN A 105 15.23 7.85 0.02
N SER A 106 16.06 7.00 0.65
CA SER A 106 17.45 6.81 0.23
C SER A 106 17.56 6.28 -1.21
N HIS A 107 16.59 5.46 -1.64
CA HIS A 107 16.52 4.96 -3.00
C HIS A 107 16.15 6.08 -3.98
N LEU A 108 15.15 6.89 -3.65
CA LEU A 108 14.75 8.04 -4.44
C LEU A 108 15.87 9.08 -4.54
N ASP A 109 16.60 9.35 -3.46
CA ASP A 109 17.75 10.26 -3.46
C ASP A 109 18.90 9.79 -4.36
N ARG A 110 19.07 8.46 -4.49
CA ARG A 110 20.02 7.89 -5.45
C ARG A 110 19.56 8.09 -6.89
N GLN A 111 18.27 7.92 -7.16
CA GLN A 111 17.68 8.14 -8.48
C GLN A 111 17.70 9.62 -8.88
N ASP A 112 17.35 10.52 -7.97
CA ASP A 112 17.42 11.97 -8.19
C ASP A 112 18.83 12.40 -8.60
N ARG A 113 19.86 11.93 -7.87
CA ARG A 113 21.26 12.21 -8.22
C ARG A 113 21.65 11.72 -9.61
N ALA A 114 21.15 10.55 -10.04
CA ALA A 114 21.40 10.01 -11.36
C ALA A 114 20.69 10.82 -12.47
N LEU A 115 19.44 11.23 -12.23
CA LEU A 115 18.63 12.00 -13.18
C LEU A 115 19.12 13.45 -13.32
N SER A 116 19.53 14.10 -12.22
CA SER A 116 19.83 15.54 -12.20
C SER A 116 21.30 15.89 -12.35
N ARG A 117 22.19 14.92 -12.59
CA ARG A 117 23.66 15.09 -12.56
C ARG A 117 24.15 15.85 -11.29
N GLY A 118 23.49 15.65 -10.15
CA GLY A 118 23.93 16.17 -8.85
C GLY A 118 23.18 17.37 -8.29
N LEU A 119 22.07 17.83 -8.89
CA LEU A 119 21.18 18.82 -8.26
C LEU A 119 20.10 18.11 -7.43
N SER A 120 20.18 18.22 -6.10
CA SER A 120 19.08 17.78 -5.23
C SER A 120 17.86 18.64 -5.54
N LEU A 121 16.79 18.05 -6.09
CA LEU A 121 15.60 18.80 -6.49
C LEU A 121 14.86 19.39 -5.27
N LEU A 122 15.04 18.80 -4.08
CA LEU A 122 14.42 19.21 -2.83
C LEU A 122 15.35 18.84 -1.65
N GLU A 123 15.83 19.84 -0.91
CA GLU A 123 16.46 19.63 0.39
C GLU A 123 15.42 19.00 1.34
N SER A 124 15.68 17.78 1.82
CA SER A 124 14.78 17.09 2.75
C SER A 124 15.41 16.99 4.12
N SER A 125 14.76 17.61 5.09
CA SER A 125 14.89 17.23 6.50
C SER A 125 13.76 16.26 6.83
N PRO A 126 14.02 15.13 7.50
CA PRO A 126 12.97 14.25 8.00
C PRO A 126 12.06 14.99 8.99
N HIS A 127 10.84 14.51 9.15
CA HIS A 127 9.90 15.08 10.12
C HIS A 127 10.46 15.01 11.56
N PRO A 128 10.41 16.09 12.36
CA PRO A 128 11.06 16.16 13.68
C PRO A 128 10.55 15.11 14.68
N TRP A 129 9.33 14.60 14.47
CA TRP A 129 8.80 13.51 15.29
C TRP A 129 9.55 12.19 15.12
N ILE A 130 10.13 11.90 13.96
CA ILE A 130 10.81 10.62 13.71
C ILE A 130 12.03 10.48 14.62
N GLU A 131 12.81 11.55 14.76
CA GLU A 131 13.94 11.61 15.70
C GLU A 131 13.48 11.49 17.17
N GLN A 132 12.38 12.16 17.51
CA GLN A 132 11.81 12.07 18.87
C GLN A 132 11.24 10.69 19.19
N HIS A 133 10.68 9.99 18.20
CA HIS A 133 10.12 8.65 18.35
C HIS A 133 11.20 7.61 18.68
N HIS A 134 12.41 7.74 18.11
CA HIS A 134 13.55 6.88 18.45
C HIS A 134 14.03 7.06 19.91
N VAL A 135 13.81 8.24 20.49
CA VAL A 135 14.22 8.54 21.88
C VAL A 135 13.11 8.21 22.89
N ARG A 136 11.84 8.26 22.50
CA ARG A 136 10.70 8.00 23.38
C ARG A 136 10.32 6.52 23.39
N HIS A 137 10.28 5.93 24.58
CA HIS A 137 9.80 4.56 24.78
C HIS A 137 8.28 4.44 24.63
N PRO A 138 7.76 3.24 24.31
CA PRO A 138 6.32 2.99 24.22
C PRO A 138 5.60 3.33 25.54
N PRO A 139 4.45 4.02 25.49
CA PRO A 139 3.77 4.53 26.66
C PRO A 139 3.03 3.39 27.36
N GLN A 140 3.56 2.98 28.51
CA GLN A 140 3.02 1.90 29.32
C GLN A 140 2.47 2.44 30.64
N ALA A 141 1.49 1.75 31.22
CA ALA A 141 0.87 2.17 32.47
C ALA A 141 1.88 2.29 33.62
N ARG A 142 2.91 1.44 33.64
CA ARG A 142 4.01 1.47 34.61
C ARG A 142 4.83 2.77 34.59
N ASP A 143 4.97 3.39 33.41
CA ASP A 143 5.80 4.58 33.21
C ASP A 143 5.03 5.87 33.60
N GLN A 144 3.71 5.77 33.70
CA GLN A 144 2.84 6.85 34.16
C GLN A 144 2.84 7.02 35.69
N VAL A 145 3.49 6.11 36.41
CA VAL A 145 3.60 6.12 37.87
C VAL A 145 4.71 7.10 38.31
N VAL A 146 4.46 8.39 38.08
CA VAL A 146 5.49 9.44 38.23
C VAL A 146 5.56 9.92 39.69
N THR A 147 4.41 10.05 40.37
CA THR A 147 4.34 10.64 41.72
C THR A 147 4.59 9.58 42.81
N ARG A 148 5.10 10.01 43.98
CA ARG A 148 5.19 9.13 45.17
C ARG A 148 3.85 8.49 45.52
N ASN A 149 2.74 9.21 45.37
CA ASN A 149 1.39 8.72 45.60
C ASN A 149 0.99 7.65 44.57
N ASP A 150 1.33 7.85 43.29
CA ASP A 150 1.06 6.87 42.24
C ASP A 150 1.80 5.56 42.49
N ARG A 151 3.04 5.64 43.01
CA ARG A 151 3.84 4.45 43.35
C ARG A 151 3.21 3.64 44.48
N ILE A 152 2.69 4.32 45.49
CA ILE A 152 1.95 3.67 46.59
C ILE A 152 0.68 3.02 46.04
N ALA A 153 -0.05 3.72 45.16
CA ALA A 153 -1.26 3.19 44.56
C ALA A 153 -1.00 1.99 43.65
N ALA A 154 0.06 2.02 42.84
CA ALA A 154 0.47 0.91 41.99
C ALA A 154 0.91 -0.30 42.83
N TRP A 155 1.68 -0.08 43.89
CA TRP A 155 2.06 -1.14 44.84
C TRP A 155 0.84 -1.76 45.52
N LEU A 156 -0.10 -0.94 45.98
CA LEU A 156 -1.33 -1.40 46.64
C LEU A 156 -2.21 -2.16 45.65
N THR A 157 -2.36 -1.68 44.43
CA THR A 157 -3.06 -2.35 43.33
C THR A 157 -2.44 -3.70 42.99
N GLU A 158 -1.11 -3.80 42.98
CA GLU A 158 -0.41 -5.06 42.69
C GLU A 158 -0.58 -6.09 43.81
N ARG A 159 -0.50 -5.65 45.07
CA ARG A 159 -0.63 -6.52 46.25
C ARG A 159 -2.06 -7.00 46.45
N VAL A 160 -3.02 -6.07 46.37
CA VAL A 160 -4.46 -6.33 46.59
C VAL A 160 -5.11 -6.93 45.34
N GLY A 161 -4.65 -6.60 44.13
CA GLY A 161 -5.10 -7.16 42.86
C GLY A 161 -4.45 -8.50 42.51
N SER A 162 -3.97 -9.24 43.52
CA SER A 162 -3.46 -10.59 43.34
C SER A 162 -4.60 -11.61 43.44
N VAL A 163 -4.54 -12.68 42.63
CA VAL A 163 -5.51 -13.79 42.70
C VAL A 163 -5.53 -14.42 44.10
N TRP A 164 -4.40 -14.38 44.83
CA TRP A 164 -4.32 -14.81 46.22
C TRP A 164 -5.12 -13.93 47.19
N ALA A 165 -5.16 -12.61 46.98
CA ALA A 165 -5.98 -11.72 47.80
C ALA A 165 -7.48 -12.02 47.65
N PHE A 166 -7.92 -12.39 46.45
CA PHE A 166 -9.28 -12.90 46.22
C PHE A 166 -9.58 -14.16 47.05
N TYR A 167 -8.73 -15.19 46.96
CA TYR A 167 -8.93 -16.42 47.72
C TYR A 167 -8.83 -16.20 49.23
N LEU A 168 -7.96 -15.28 49.68
CA LEU A 168 -7.84 -14.93 51.10
C LEU A 168 -9.11 -14.25 51.61
N ALA A 169 -9.65 -13.28 50.87
CA ALA A 169 -10.88 -12.59 51.26
C ALA A 169 -12.09 -13.55 51.26
N ALA A 170 -12.28 -14.31 50.17
CA ALA A 170 -13.36 -15.29 50.07
C ALA A 170 -13.22 -16.40 51.13
N GLY A 171 -12.02 -16.91 51.33
CA GLY A 171 -11.72 -17.92 52.34
C GLY A 171 -11.96 -17.42 53.76
N THR A 172 -11.59 -16.17 54.05
CA THR A 172 -11.87 -15.54 55.36
C THR A 172 -13.38 -15.41 55.60
N GLN A 173 -14.16 -15.03 54.57
CA GLN A 173 -15.61 -14.96 54.69
C GLN A 173 -16.25 -16.33 54.95
N VAL A 174 -15.86 -17.35 54.17
CA VAL A 174 -16.36 -18.73 54.36
C VAL A 174 -15.96 -19.28 55.73
N LEU A 175 -14.71 -19.06 56.15
CA LEU A 175 -14.21 -19.50 57.45
C LEU A 175 -15.00 -18.84 58.60
N TRP A 176 -15.31 -17.55 58.50
CA TRP A 176 -16.11 -16.82 59.48
C TRP A 176 -17.51 -17.43 59.63
N ILE A 177 -18.17 -17.72 58.49
CA ILE A 177 -19.50 -18.34 58.46
C ILE A 177 -19.45 -19.73 59.09
N LEU A 178 -18.46 -20.56 58.74
CA LEU A 178 -18.31 -21.92 59.26
C LEU A 178 -18.07 -21.93 60.77
N LEU A 179 -17.20 -21.04 61.28
CA LEU A 179 -16.92 -20.92 62.72
C LEU A 179 -18.13 -20.48 63.53
N ALA A 180 -18.95 -19.59 62.96
CA ALA A 180 -20.17 -19.13 63.61
C ALA A 180 -21.28 -20.21 63.61
N VAL A 181 -21.46 -20.92 62.48
CA VAL A 181 -22.43 -22.02 62.39
C VAL A 181 -22.04 -23.20 63.28
N ALA A 182 -20.75 -23.51 63.41
CA ALA A 182 -20.23 -24.55 64.30
C ALA A 182 -20.32 -24.19 65.80
N GLY A 183 -20.76 -22.97 66.14
CA GLY A 183 -20.94 -22.53 67.53
C GLY A 183 -19.64 -22.26 68.30
N VAL A 184 -18.50 -22.27 67.60
CA VAL A 184 -17.17 -21.99 68.18
C VAL A 184 -17.03 -20.51 68.50
N GLN A 185 -17.63 -19.64 67.66
CA GLN A 185 -17.58 -18.18 67.83
C GLN A 185 -18.95 -17.64 68.24
N ARG A 186 -19.08 -17.15 69.49
CA ARG A 186 -20.31 -16.52 70.03
C ARG A 186 -20.38 -15.00 69.86
N PHE A 187 -19.30 -14.37 69.39
CA PHE A 187 -19.17 -12.90 69.35
C PHE A 187 -19.94 -12.24 68.19
N ASP A 188 -20.17 -12.94 67.07
CA ASP A 188 -20.82 -12.38 65.88
C ASP A 188 -21.92 -13.34 65.36
N PRO A 189 -23.12 -13.35 65.97
CA PRO A 189 -24.24 -14.16 65.51
C PRO A 189 -24.76 -13.70 64.14
N TYR A 190 -25.44 -14.59 63.40
CA TYR A 190 -26.22 -14.21 62.23
C TYR A 190 -27.18 -13.05 62.62
N PRO A 191 -27.16 -11.89 61.91
CA PRO A 191 -26.75 -11.65 60.52
C PRO A 191 -25.31 -11.14 60.28
N PHE A 192 -24.34 -11.42 61.18
CA PHE A 192 -22.91 -11.12 61.01
C PHE A 192 -22.59 -9.63 60.82
N LEU A 193 -23.03 -8.79 61.77
CA LEU A 193 -22.86 -7.34 61.69
C LEU A 193 -21.38 -6.93 61.72
N PHE A 194 -20.54 -7.63 62.49
CA PHE A 194 -19.13 -7.29 62.60
C PHE A 194 -18.36 -7.66 61.32
N MET A 195 -18.61 -8.85 60.78
CA MET A 195 -18.07 -9.27 59.49
C MET A 195 -18.48 -8.33 58.36
N THR A 196 -19.75 -7.93 58.32
CA THR A 196 -20.29 -6.99 57.33
C THR A 196 -19.60 -5.62 57.45
N PHE A 197 -19.42 -5.10 58.66
CA PHE A 197 -18.71 -3.84 58.91
C PHE A 197 -17.24 -3.89 58.44
N LEU A 198 -16.52 -4.96 58.75
CA LEU A 198 -15.12 -5.10 58.32
C LEU A 198 -15.01 -5.19 56.79
N SER A 199 -15.95 -5.89 56.16
CA SER A 199 -16.04 -6.03 54.70
C SER A 199 -16.39 -4.71 54.01
N THR A 200 -17.34 -3.93 54.52
CA THR A 200 -17.64 -2.59 53.96
C THR A 200 -16.47 -1.62 54.10
N LEU A 201 -15.71 -1.70 55.21
CA LEU A 201 -14.49 -0.92 55.38
C LEU A 201 -13.42 -1.31 54.34
N ALA A 202 -13.24 -2.60 54.09
CA ALA A 202 -12.32 -3.09 53.04
C ALA A 202 -12.78 -2.66 51.64
N GLN A 203 -14.07 -2.68 51.34
CA GLN A 203 -14.63 -2.23 50.06
C GLN A 203 -14.36 -0.75 49.81
N LEU A 204 -14.49 0.11 50.83
CA LEU A 204 -14.16 1.53 50.71
C LEU A 204 -12.70 1.72 50.30
N LEU A 205 -11.77 0.97 50.92
CA LEU A 205 -10.36 0.98 50.55
C LEU A 205 -10.16 0.51 49.10
N PHE A 206 -10.82 -0.58 48.69
CA PHE A 206 -10.74 -1.10 47.32
C PHE A 206 -11.28 -0.10 46.30
N MET A 207 -12.32 0.66 46.61
CA MET A 207 -12.85 1.70 45.73
C MET A 207 -11.80 2.79 45.45
N ILE A 208 -11.08 3.25 46.48
CA ILE A 208 -9.99 4.22 46.32
C ILE A 208 -8.89 3.67 45.43
N VAL A 209 -8.47 2.42 45.66
CA VAL A 209 -7.43 1.75 44.87
C VAL A 209 -7.85 1.61 43.41
N ILE A 210 -9.08 1.16 43.16
CA ILE A 210 -9.62 1.02 41.80
C ILE A 210 -9.65 2.38 41.10
N MET A 211 -10.12 3.45 41.77
CA MET A 211 -10.21 4.78 41.18
C MET A 211 -8.83 5.33 40.79
N VAL A 212 -7.82 5.21 41.67
CA VAL A 212 -6.46 5.64 41.32
C VAL A 212 -5.86 4.76 40.21
N GLY A 213 -6.12 3.46 40.24
CA GLY A 213 -5.74 2.54 39.17
C GLY A 213 -6.32 2.97 37.81
N GLN A 214 -7.60 3.32 37.77
CA GLN A 214 -8.27 3.78 36.55
C GLN A 214 -7.70 5.11 36.02
N ASP A 215 -7.39 6.05 36.90
CA ASP A 215 -6.80 7.34 36.54
C ASP A 215 -5.39 7.18 35.93
N VAL A 216 -4.54 6.32 36.52
CA VAL A 216 -3.22 5.97 35.94
C VAL A 216 -3.38 5.28 34.57
N LEU A 217 -4.34 4.35 34.43
CA LEU A 217 -4.64 3.71 33.15
C LEU A 217 -5.17 4.70 32.11
N GLY A 218 -5.99 5.67 32.53
CA GLY A 218 -6.50 6.75 31.68
C GLY A 218 -5.36 7.57 31.10
N ARG A 219 -4.43 8.04 31.95
CA ARG A 219 -3.25 8.78 31.48
C ARG A 219 -2.40 7.96 30.51
N ALA A 220 -2.24 6.65 30.74
CA ALA A 220 -1.51 5.77 29.83
C ALA A 220 -2.20 5.67 28.46
N GLY A 221 -3.53 5.58 28.45
CA GLY A 221 -4.35 5.62 27.25
C GLY A 221 -4.25 6.94 26.49
N ASP A 222 -4.28 8.06 27.20
CA ASP A 222 -4.16 9.39 26.59
C ASP A 222 -2.80 9.59 25.92
N ARG A 223 -1.69 9.30 26.63
CA ARG A 223 -0.33 9.39 26.04
C ARG A 223 -0.16 8.48 24.83
N ARG A 224 -0.75 7.28 24.86
CA ARG A 224 -0.73 6.37 23.72
C ARG A 224 -1.50 6.90 22.53
N SER A 225 -2.64 7.54 22.78
CA SER A 225 -3.46 8.15 21.73
C SER A 225 -2.74 9.34 21.09
N GLU A 226 -2.10 10.19 21.91
CA GLU A 226 -1.24 11.29 21.45
C GLU A 226 -0.09 10.77 20.59
N GLN A 227 0.64 9.75 21.07
CA GLN A 227 1.73 9.15 20.31
C GLN A 227 1.25 8.55 18.98
N THR A 228 0.14 7.81 18.98
CA THR A 228 -0.42 7.22 17.76
C THR A 228 -0.83 8.30 16.76
N PHE A 229 -1.36 9.44 17.24
CA PHE A 229 -1.70 10.59 16.41
C PHE A 229 -0.45 11.20 15.75
N LEU A 230 0.61 11.44 16.54
CA LEU A 230 1.86 12.02 16.04
C LEU A 230 2.59 11.06 15.08
N ASP A 231 2.55 9.75 15.35
CA ASP A 231 3.08 8.72 14.45
C ASP A 231 2.37 8.78 13.09
N ALA A 232 1.04 8.85 13.08
CA ALA A 232 0.25 8.95 11.85
C ALA A 232 0.51 10.26 11.09
N GLU A 233 0.66 11.38 11.80
CA GLU A 233 1.00 12.68 11.20
C GLU A 233 2.36 12.64 10.51
N ALA A 234 3.37 12.07 11.17
CA ALA A 234 4.71 11.92 10.60
C ALA A 234 4.69 11.03 9.36
N ILE A 235 4.05 9.85 9.42
CA ILE A 235 3.93 8.94 8.26
C ILE A 235 3.27 9.65 7.08
N LEU A 236 2.19 10.41 7.33
CA LEU A 236 1.48 11.14 6.30
C LEU A 236 2.34 12.26 5.70
N HIS A 237 3.13 12.96 6.52
CA HIS A 237 4.07 13.97 6.07
C HIS A 237 5.11 13.38 5.10
N GLU A 238 5.76 12.29 5.50
CA GLU A 238 6.75 11.61 4.67
C GLU A 238 6.16 11.06 3.36
N CYS A 239 4.93 10.53 3.41
CA CYS A 239 4.24 10.06 2.21
C CYS A 239 3.93 11.20 1.23
N ARG A 240 3.53 12.39 1.72
CA ARG A 240 3.31 13.57 0.88
C ARG A 240 4.60 14.04 0.22
N GLN A 241 5.70 14.04 0.96
CA GLN A 241 7.01 14.42 0.45
C GLN A 241 7.49 13.45 -0.64
N MET A 242 7.38 12.14 -0.39
CA MET A 242 7.71 11.11 -1.38
C MET A 242 6.87 11.25 -2.65
N LYS A 243 5.56 11.50 -2.51
CA LYS A 243 4.68 11.77 -3.65
C LYS A 243 5.14 12.99 -4.45
N ALA A 244 5.53 14.08 -3.77
CA ALA A 244 6.01 15.29 -4.45
C ALA A 244 7.28 15.03 -5.26
N ARG A 245 8.23 14.25 -4.72
CA ARG A 245 9.44 13.81 -5.42
C ARG A 245 9.14 12.97 -6.65
N LEU A 246 8.34 11.91 -6.49
CA LEU A 246 7.93 11.06 -7.62
C LEU A 246 7.25 11.87 -8.73
N THR A 247 6.36 12.80 -8.36
CA THR A 247 5.71 13.69 -9.33
C THR A 247 6.71 14.58 -10.07
N ALA A 248 7.76 15.04 -9.40
CA ALA A 248 8.82 15.83 -10.04
C ALA A 248 9.69 14.96 -10.98
N GLN A 249 10.05 13.75 -10.54
CA GLN A 249 10.78 12.78 -11.37
C GLN A 249 10.00 12.41 -12.63
N ASP A 250 8.70 12.15 -12.52
CA ASP A 250 7.83 11.81 -13.65
C ASP A 250 7.86 12.90 -14.73
N ARG A 251 7.85 14.18 -14.35
CA ARG A 251 7.97 15.29 -15.30
C ARG A 251 9.32 15.32 -16.01
N VAL A 252 10.41 15.05 -15.28
CA VAL A 252 11.75 15.01 -15.86
C VAL A 252 11.85 13.85 -16.85
N ILE A 253 11.39 12.65 -16.46
CA ILE A 253 11.39 11.46 -17.32
C ILE A 253 10.54 11.70 -18.57
N ASP A 254 9.36 12.29 -18.43
CA ASP A 254 8.49 12.63 -19.56
C ASP A 254 9.19 13.61 -20.52
N SER A 255 9.80 14.67 -19.99
CA SER A 255 10.55 15.64 -20.79
C SER A 255 11.76 15.02 -21.49
N LEU A 256 12.51 14.14 -20.82
CA LEU A 256 13.68 13.47 -21.38
C LEU A 256 13.27 12.46 -22.45
N THR A 257 12.18 11.74 -22.22
CA THR A 257 11.61 10.79 -23.20
C THR A 257 11.12 11.52 -24.44
N GLY A 258 10.42 12.64 -24.27
CA GLY A 258 10.02 13.51 -25.37
C GLY A 258 11.21 14.05 -26.16
N TYR A 259 12.25 14.54 -25.47
CA TYR A 259 13.48 15.03 -26.09
C TYR A 259 14.22 13.94 -26.88
N ILE A 260 14.42 12.76 -26.27
CA ILE A 260 15.09 11.62 -26.92
C ILE A 260 14.28 11.17 -28.13
N THR A 261 12.96 11.02 -28.01
CA THR A 261 12.09 10.60 -29.12
C THR A 261 12.17 11.59 -30.28
N ALA A 262 12.09 12.90 -30.00
CA ALA A 262 12.23 13.93 -31.02
C ALA A 262 13.60 13.89 -31.70
N ARG A 263 14.68 13.78 -30.91
CA ARG A 263 16.05 13.75 -31.43
C ARG A 263 16.34 12.49 -32.25
N VAL A 264 15.91 11.33 -31.79
CA VAL A 264 16.03 10.04 -32.52
C VAL A 264 15.24 10.12 -33.83
N THR A 265 14.03 10.67 -33.80
CA THR A 265 13.20 10.85 -35.00
C THR A 265 13.90 11.77 -36.01
N ASP A 266 14.48 12.88 -35.57
CA ASP A 266 15.15 13.83 -36.47
C ASP A 266 16.44 13.24 -37.06
N GLN A 267 17.24 12.51 -36.28
CA GLN A 267 18.42 11.79 -36.79
C GLN A 267 18.05 10.72 -37.82
N LEU A 268 16.97 9.96 -37.57
CA LEU A 268 16.47 8.99 -38.54
C LEU A 268 15.90 9.67 -39.78
N ALA A 269 15.19 10.79 -39.65
CA ALA A 269 14.64 11.54 -40.77
C ALA A 269 15.75 12.07 -41.69
N GLN A 270 16.84 12.60 -41.12
CA GLN A 270 18.03 12.99 -41.87
C GLN A 270 18.63 11.82 -42.64
N ALA A 271 18.76 10.64 -42.00
CA ALA A 271 19.29 9.46 -42.67
C ALA A 271 18.36 8.91 -43.77
N VAL A 272 17.04 9.02 -43.58
CA VAL A 272 16.02 8.72 -44.60
C VAL A 272 16.21 9.65 -45.79
N HIS A 273 16.24 10.96 -45.57
CA HIS A 273 16.45 11.96 -46.62
C HIS A 273 17.74 11.71 -47.41
N ASP A 274 18.87 11.59 -46.71
CA ASP A 274 20.17 11.32 -47.33
C ASP A 274 20.17 10.05 -48.18
N THR A 275 19.45 9.03 -47.72
CA THR A 275 19.33 7.76 -48.43
C THR A 275 18.45 7.91 -49.68
N SER A 276 17.31 8.58 -49.56
CA SER A 276 16.35 8.85 -50.63
C SER A 276 16.92 9.77 -51.71
N GLU A 277 17.57 10.87 -51.34
CA GLU A 277 18.22 11.78 -52.28
C GLU A 277 19.32 11.10 -53.08
N ARG A 278 20.10 10.19 -52.45
CA ARG A 278 21.10 9.41 -53.18
C ARG A 278 20.47 8.51 -54.23
N VAL A 279 19.31 7.89 -53.95
CA VAL A 279 18.58 7.08 -54.95
C VAL A 279 18.07 7.96 -56.08
N ALA A 280 17.43 9.06 -55.74
CA ALA A 280 16.87 9.98 -56.71
C ALA A 280 17.96 10.57 -57.60
N HIS A 281 19.10 10.96 -57.03
CA HIS A 281 20.27 11.42 -57.77
C HIS A 281 20.82 10.35 -58.71
N GLN A 282 21.00 9.10 -58.24
CA GLN A 282 21.45 8.00 -59.09
C GLN A 282 20.49 7.75 -60.26
N ALA A 283 19.17 7.82 -60.02
CA ALA A 283 18.16 7.68 -61.06
C ALA A 283 18.25 8.81 -62.10
N ARG A 284 18.35 10.07 -61.65
CA ARG A 284 18.49 11.24 -62.55
C ARG A 284 19.77 11.15 -63.40
N VAL A 285 20.89 10.78 -62.79
CA VAL A 285 22.17 10.61 -63.51
C VAL A 285 22.08 9.48 -64.53
N HIS A 286 21.45 8.35 -64.18
CA HIS A 286 21.26 7.25 -65.10
C HIS A 286 20.36 7.64 -66.28
N GLU A 287 19.24 8.31 -66.00
CA GLU A 287 18.33 8.83 -67.02
C GLU A 287 19.08 9.76 -67.98
N ALA A 288 19.77 10.77 -67.46
CA ALA A 288 20.58 11.70 -68.25
C ALA A 288 21.62 11.00 -69.15
N MET A 289 22.26 9.91 -68.66
CA MET A 289 23.17 9.10 -69.46
C MET A 289 22.48 8.32 -70.59
N THR A 290 21.23 7.90 -70.38
CA THR A 290 20.47 7.08 -71.34
C THR A 290 19.69 7.88 -72.38
N THR A 291 19.13 9.04 -72.02
CA THR A 291 18.33 9.90 -72.90
C THR A 291 19.11 11.08 -73.49
N GLY A 292 20.27 11.42 -72.93
CA GLY A 292 21.13 12.50 -73.43
C GLY A 292 20.67 13.92 -73.06
N GLU A 293 19.51 14.06 -72.41
CA GLU A 293 19.03 15.31 -71.83
C GLU A 293 19.23 15.28 -70.32
N ALA A 294 20.03 16.22 -69.80
CA ALA A 294 20.27 16.38 -68.38
C ALA A 294 19.63 17.69 -67.88
N PRO A 295 18.68 17.63 -66.94
CA PRO A 295 18.27 18.81 -66.17
C PRO A 295 19.50 19.49 -65.56
N ALA A 296 19.55 20.83 -65.55
CA ALA A 296 20.72 21.59 -65.09
C ALA A 296 21.11 21.32 -63.62
N ASP A 297 20.16 20.80 -62.83
CA ASP A 297 20.27 20.45 -61.42
C ASP A 297 20.41 18.94 -61.16
N ALA A 298 20.50 18.10 -62.20
CA ALA A 298 20.55 16.65 -62.06
C ALA A 298 21.71 16.16 -61.15
N HIS A 299 22.80 16.92 -61.11
CA HIS A 299 24.00 16.60 -60.33
C HIS A 299 23.97 17.05 -58.87
N VAL A 300 22.97 17.85 -58.44
CA VAL A 300 22.95 18.43 -57.09
C VAL A 300 22.30 17.45 -56.11
N LEU A 301 23.00 17.20 -54.99
CA LEU A 301 22.46 16.53 -53.81
C LEU A 301 21.92 17.60 -52.86
N ARG A 302 20.60 17.58 -52.62
CA ARG A 302 19.96 18.56 -51.72
C ARG A 302 20.27 18.23 -50.28
N ARG A 303 20.76 19.21 -49.53
CA ARG A 303 21.07 19.03 -48.10
C ARG A 303 19.79 19.12 -47.27
N TRP A 304 19.78 18.41 -46.14
CA TRP A 304 18.68 18.44 -45.19
C TRP A 304 18.27 19.86 -44.75
N GLU A 305 19.25 20.74 -44.56
CA GLU A 305 19.05 22.13 -44.10
C GLU A 305 18.36 23.01 -45.16
N GLU A 306 18.42 22.62 -46.43
CA GLU A 306 17.87 23.39 -47.56
C GLU A 306 16.43 22.98 -47.89
N LEU A 307 15.88 21.96 -47.20
CA LEU A 307 14.56 21.42 -47.46
C LEU A 307 13.42 22.28 -46.89
N PRO A 308 12.31 22.41 -47.62
CA PRO A 308 11.05 22.91 -47.08
C PRO A 308 10.59 22.12 -45.84
N ASP A 309 9.89 22.78 -44.92
CA ASP A 309 9.38 22.13 -43.70
C ASP A 309 8.43 20.95 -43.99
N THR A 310 7.69 21.02 -45.10
CA THR A 310 6.77 19.95 -45.54
C THR A 310 7.51 18.68 -45.95
N GLU A 311 8.66 18.80 -46.61
CA GLU A 311 9.51 17.66 -46.99
C GLU A 311 10.17 17.06 -45.75
N ARG A 312 10.72 17.91 -44.86
CA ARG A 312 11.28 17.45 -43.58
C ARG A 312 10.25 16.73 -42.71
N GLU A 313 9.00 17.19 -42.67
CA GLU A 313 7.95 16.49 -41.91
C GLU A 313 7.57 15.15 -42.54
N ARG A 314 7.59 15.02 -43.87
CA ARG A 314 7.41 13.72 -44.54
C ARG A 314 8.49 12.73 -44.13
N ASP A 315 9.75 13.16 -44.12
CA ASP A 315 10.87 12.30 -43.68
C ASP A 315 10.78 11.94 -42.20
N ARG A 316 10.31 12.86 -41.33
CA ARG A 316 10.05 12.54 -39.90
C ARG A 316 8.92 11.52 -39.73
N VAL A 317 7.86 11.62 -40.53
CA VAL A 317 6.78 10.62 -40.53
C VAL A 317 7.34 9.26 -40.99
N GLN A 318 8.15 9.22 -42.05
CA GLN A 318 8.80 7.99 -42.51
C GLN A 318 9.74 7.42 -41.43
N ALA A 319 10.51 8.26 -40.75
CA ALA A 319 11.38 7.87 -39.64
C ALA A 319 10.61 7.16 -38.51
N ARG A 320 9.46 7.68 -38.10
CA ARG A 320 8.61 7.03 -37.08
C ARG A 320 8.10 5.67 -37.55
N ARG A 321 7.70 5.57 -38.82
CA ARG A 321 7.16 4.32 -39.41
C ARG A 321 8.19 3.21 -39.47
N ILE A 322 9.48 3.52 -39.63
CA ILE A 322 10.55 2.51 -39.58
C ILE A 322 10.49 1.77 -38.24
N GLY A 323 10.32 2.48 -37.12
CA GLY A 323 10.17 1.86 -35.80
C GLY A 323 8.97 0.91 -35.71
N GLU A 324 7.80 1.32 -36.22
CA GLU A 324 6.57 0.50 -36.25
C GLU A 324 6.74 -0.77 -37.11
N ASN A 325 7.35 -0.60 -38.29
CA ASN A 325 7.61 -1.69 -39.22
C ASN A 325 8.58 -2.71 -38.62
N LEU A 326 9.66 -2.25 -37.99
CA LEU A 326 10.60 -3.11 -37.27
C LEU A 326 9.91 -3.86 -36.13
N ALA A 327 9.04 -3.20 -35.36
CA ALA A 327 8.31 -3.84 -34.28
C ALA A 327 7.38 -4.98 -34.78
N THR A 328 6.83 -4.83 -35.98
CA THR A 328 5.97 -5.84 -36.62
C THR A 328 6.73 -7.13 -36.94
N ILE A 329 8.00 -7.01 -37.32
CA ILE A 329 8.91 -8.16 -37.52
C ILE A 329 9.64 -8.59 -36.23
N GLY A 330 9.21 -8.09 -35.06
CA GLY A 330 9.81 -8.43 -33.77
C GLY A 330 11.20 -7.81 -33.54
N CYS A 331 11.58 -6.82 -34.32
CA CYS A 331 12.83 -6.08 -34.19
C CYS A 331 12.59 -4.71 -33.53
N PHE A 332 13.64 -4.14 -32.94
CA PHE A 332 13.60 -2.80 -32.35
C PHE A 332 14.93 -2.09 -32.53
N MET A 333 14.89 -0.76 -32.56
CA MET A 333 16.10 0.08 -32.68
C MET A 333 16.68 0.39 -31.30
N VAL A 334 18.01 0.33 -31.20
CA VAL A 334 18.78 0.80 -30.05
C VAL A 334 19.95 1.66 -30.53
N PRO A 335 20.52 2.53 -29.68
CA PRO A 335 21.76 3.23 -30.00
C PRO A 335 22.87 2.24 -30.38
N ALA A 336 23.70 2.60 -31.37
CA ALA A 336 24.79 1.74 -31.82
C ALA A 336 25.74 1.39 -30.66
N GLY A 337 26.10 0.12 -30.58
CA GLY A 337 26.93 -0.51 -29.56
C GLY A 337 27.81 -1.57 -30.20
N ASP A 338 27.56 -2.85 -29.89
CA ASP A 338 28.31 -3.96 -30.45
C ASP A 338 27.85 -4.32 -31.88
N PRO A 339 28.72 -4.20 -32.91
CA PRO A 339 28.39 -4.51 -34.29
C PRO A 339 28.03 -5.98 -34.53
N GLU A 340 28.49 -6.91 -33.68
CA GLU A 340 28.18 -8.34 -33.82
C GLU A 340 26.71 -8.67 -33.58
N LEU A 341 25.96 -7.74 -32.99
CA LEU A 341 24.53 -7.88 -32.71
C LEU A 341 23.62 -7.33 -33.83
N GLU A 342 24.18 -6.81 -34.92
CA GLU A 342 23.42 -6.26 -36.04
C GLU A 342 22.66 -7.36 -36.80
N VAL A 343 21.34 -7.20 -36.91
CA VAL A 343 20.45 -8.22 -37.51
C VAL A 343 20.46 -8.14 -39.03
N THR A 344 20.62 -9.30 -39.68
CA THR A 344 20.33 -9.47 -41.11
C THR A 344 18.88 -9.92 -41.28
N PHE A 345 18.10 -9.20 -42.10
CA PHE A 345 16.72 -9.58 -42.40
C PHE A 345 16.66 -10.76 -43.37
N ASP A 346 15.78 -11.70 -43.08
CA ASP A 346 15.45 -12.79 -44.00
C ASP A 346 14.55 -12.28 -45.14
N ASP A 347 14.48 -13.02 -46.25
CA ASP A 347 13.70 -12.63 -47.42
C ASP A 347 12.20 -12.50 -47.12
N ASP A 348 11.67 -13.30 -46.19
CA ASP A 348 10.27 -13.20 -45.74
C ASP A 348 10.01 -11.90 -44.96
N GLU A 349 10.97 -11.48 -44.12
CA GLU A 349 10.89 -10.22 -43.36
C GLU A 349 11.01 -9.02 -44.30
N VAL A 350 11.92 -9.08 -45.27
CA VAL A 350 12.06 -8.06 -46.32
C VAL A 350 10.78 -7.94 -47.14
N ARG A 351 10.16 -9.06 -47.53
CA ARG A 351 8.87 -9.05 -48.26
C ARG A 351 7.76 -8.44 -47.42
N LEU A 352 7.69 -8.75 -46.12
CA LEU A 352 6.70 -8.18 -45.21
C LEU A 352 6.90 -6.66 -45.03
N LEU A 353 8.13 -6.20 -44.80
CA LEU A 353 8.45 -4.77 -44.70
C LEU A 353 8.09 -4.02 -45.99
N ALA A 354 8.45 -4.58 -47.15
CA ALA A 354 8.15 -3.98 -48.45
C ALA A 354 6.63 -3.88 -48.71
N ARG A 355 5.87 -4.92 -48.34
CA ARG A 355 4.40 -4.91 -48.42
C ARG A 355 3.79 -3.85 -47.52
N LEU A 356 4.22 -3.76 -46.25
CA LEU A 356 3.72 -2.76 -45.30
C LEU A 356 3.96 -1.31 -45.77
N GLU A 357 5.09 -1.05 -46.43
CA GLU A 357 5.36 0.27 -47.00
C GLU A 357 4.56 0.53 -48.28
N TYR A 358 4.40 -0.50 -49.13
CA TYR A 358 3.60 -0.41 -50.35
C TYR A 358 2.12 -0.15 -50.08
N ASP A 359 1.53 -0.90 -49.15
CA ASP A 359 0.10 -0.78 -48.81
C ASP A 359 -0.20 0.62 -48.29
N ARG A 360 0.68 1.20 -47.46
CA ARG A 360 0.56 2.60 -47.00
C ARG A 360 0.73 3.62 -48.12
N TRP A 361 1.71 3.43 -49.00
CA TRP A 361 1.89 4.31 -50.17
C TRP A 361 0.65 4.28 -51.09
N MET A 362 0.04 3.11 -51.26
CA MET A 362 -1.21 2.94 -52.00
C MET A 362 -2.36 3.71 -51.32
N GLU A 363 -2.52 3.58 -50.00
CA GLU A 363 -3.52 4.33 -49.22
C GLU A 363 -3.35 5.85 -49.37
N GLU A 364 -2.12 6.37 -49.27
CA GLU A 364 -1.81 7.78 -49.46
C GLU A 364 -2.15 8.26 -50.88
N ARG A 365 -1.85 7.46 -51.91
CA ARG A 365 -2.24 7.78 -53.30
C ARG A 365 -3.75 7.77 -53.50
N ILE A 366 -4.47 6.81 -52.92
CA ILE A 366 -5.93 6.73 -52.98
C ILE A 366 -6.54 7.97 -52.31
N ALA A 367 -6.06 8.36 -51.13
CA ALA A 367 -6.51 9.55 -50.41
C ALA A 367 -6.23 10.84 -51.20
N THR A 368 -5.03 10.97 -51.77
CA THR A 368 -4.64 12.11 -52.61
C THR A 368 -5.52 12.21 -53.86
N ARG A 369 -5.80 11.08 -54.51
CA ARG A 369 -6.71 11.01 -55.66
C ARG A 369 -8.12 11.47 -55.26
N ALA A 370 -8.65 10.98 -54.14
CA ALA A 370 -9.97 11.36 -53.64
C ALA A 370 -10.07 12.87 -53.36
N ALA A 371 -9.01 13.47 -52.82
CA ALA A 371 -8.93 14.92 -52.59
C ALA A 371 -8.86 15.72 -53.90
N ASN A 372 -8.08 15.25 -54.88
CA ASN A 372 -7.93 15.92 -56.18
C ASN A 372 -9.20 15.84 -57.04
N LEU A 373 -9.89 14.70 -57.05
CA LEU A 373 -11.20 14.52 -57.71
C LEU A 373 -12.26 15.48 -57.19
N ALA A 374 -12.15 15.93 -55.93
CA ALA A 374 -13.03 16.95 -55.35
C ALA A 374 -12.67 18.39 -55.76
N ALA A 375 -11.47 18.63 -56.29
CA ALA A 375 -10.93 19.97 -56.56
C ALA A 375 -10.83 20.33 -58.07
N SER A 376 -10.62 19.36 -58.96
CA SER A 376 -10.56 19.56 -60.42
C SER A 376 -10.64 18.22 -61.16
N HIS A 377 -11.32 18.18 -62.31
CA HIS A 377 -11.70 16.95 -63.01
C HIS A 377 -10.64 16.38 -63.96
N ASP A 378 -9.38 16.82 -63.86
CA ASP A 378 -8.33 16.42 -64.81
C ASP A 378 -7.11 15.84 -64.10
N ALA A 379 -7.01 14.50 -64.13
CA ALA A 379 -5.79 13.75 -63.90
C ALA A 379 -6.01 12.29 -64.37
N ASP A 380 -5.57 12.00 -65.59
CA ASP A 380 -5.34 10.64 -66.07
C ASP A 380 -4.19 10.03 -65.27
N ASP A 381 -4.53 9.34 -64.19
CA ASP A 381 -3.57 8.77 -63.26
C ASP A 381 -4.13 7.41 -62.78
N ALA A 382 -3.77 6.32 -63.44
CA ALA A 382 -4.29 4.99 -63.12
C ALA A 382 -4.02 4.61 -61.65
N LEU A 383 -5.00 3.96 -61.00
CA LEU A 383 -4.83 3.45 -59.64
C LEU A 383 -3.76 2.33 -59.64
N PRO A 384 -2.78 2.35 -58.72
CA PRO A 384 -1.80 1.27 -58.60
C PRO A 384 -2.48 -0.08 -58.31
N LEU A 385 -1.90 -1.16 -58.83
CA LEU A 385 -2.38 -2.53 -58.56
C LEU A 385 -2.12 -2.94 -57.11
N PRO A 386 -2.95 -3.80 -56.50
CA PRO A 386 -2.64 -4.43 -55.21
C PRO A 386 -1.30 -5.17 -55.23
N TRP A 387 -0.63 -5.28 -54.08
CA TRP A 387 0.70 -5.91 -53.96
C TRP A 387 0.77 -7.30 -54.63
N ASP A 388 -0.27 -8.11 -54.43
CA ASP A 388 -0.36 -9.49 -54.91
C ASP A 388 -0.51 -9.59 -56.44
N GLU A 389 -0.95 -8.51 -57.11
CA GLU A 389 -1.13 -8.40 -58.57
C GLU A 389 0.01 -7.64 -59.26
N LEU A 390 0.94 -7.06 -58.50
CA LEU A 390 2.05 -6.27 -59.02
C LEU A 390 3.06 -7.17 -59.79
N PRO A 391 3.52 -6.79 -61.00
CA PRO A 391 4.57 -7.53 -61.70
C PRO A 391 5.87 -7.59 -60.88
N ASP A 392 6.58 -8.71 -60.96
CA ASP A 392 7.79 -8.92 -60.15
C ASP A 392 8.86 -7.84 -60.39
N ALA A 393 9.00 -7.35 -61.62
CA ALA A 393 9.89 -6.25 -61.96
C ALA A 393 9.58 -4.96 -61.18
N ALA A 394 8.31 -4.68 -60.87
CA ALA A 394 7.89 -3.52 -60.09
C ALA A 394 8.08 -3.75 -58.57
N ARG A 395 7.94 -5.00 -58.09
CA ARG A 395 8.20 -5.35 -56.67
C ARG A 395 9.67 -5.19 -56.27
N VAL A 396 10.61 -5.40 -57.19
CA VAL A 396 12.06 -5.32 -56.93
C VAL A 396 12.45 -4.00 -56.26
N ARG A 397 11.87 -2.87 -56.68
CA ARG A 397 12.19 -1.55 -56.09
C ARG A 397 11.80 -1.47 -54.61
N HIS A 398 10.63 -2.00 -54.25
CA HIS A 398 10.13 -2.01 -52.87
C HIS A 398 10.96 -2.97 -51.98
N LEU A 399 11.34 -4.13 -52.51
CA LEU A 399 12.23 -5.06 -51.80
C LEU A 399 13.63 -4.47 -51.58
N GLN A 400 14.17 -3.76 -52.57
CA GLN A 400 15.45 -3.06 -52.42
C GLN A 400 15.38 -1.92 -51.40
N ALA A 401 14.26 -1.18 -51.33
CA ALA A 401 14.04 -0.17 -50.31
C ALA A 401 14.04 -0.80 -48.90
N ALA A 402 13.30 -1.89 -48.71
CA ALA A 402 13.26 -2.63 -47.44
C ALA A 402 14.64 -3.16 -47.00
N ARG A 403 15.45 -3.68 -47.93
CA ARG A 403 16.82 -4.17 -47.65
C ARG A 403 17.79 -3.08 -47.20
N ARG A 404 17.49 -1.80 -47.47
CA ARG A 404 18.35 -0.67 -47.08
C ARG A 404 18.05 -0.14 -45.68
N ILE A 405 16.96 -0.58 -45.05
CA ILE A 405 16.55 -0.12 -43.71
C ILE A 405 17.68 -0.30 -42.68
N PRO A 406 18.35 -1.45 -42.55
CA PRO A 406 19.43 -1.61 -41.56
C PRO A 406 20.58 -0.62 -41.78
N ILE A 407 21.01 -0.45 -43.04
CA ILE A 407 22.09 0.46 -43.41
C ILE A 407 21.74 1.91 -43.10
N MET A 408 20.50 2.30 -43.35
CA MET A 408 20.00 3.65 -43.04
C MET A 408 19.95 3.90 -41.53
N VAL A 409 19.46 2.94 -40.75
CA VAL A 409 19.42 3.00 -39.28
C VAL A 409 20.85 3.09 -38.70
N SER A 410 21.78 2.30 -39.25
CA SER A 410 23.22 2.33 -38.92
C SER A 410 23.84 3.70 -39.17
N ARG A 411 23.54 4.35 -40.31
CA ARG A 411 24.02 5.71 -40.62
C ARG A 411 23.49 6.77 -39.66
N ALA A 412 22.30 6.58 -39.09
CA ALA A 412 21.76 7.44 -38.06
C ALA A 412 22.38 7.21 -36.67
N GLY A 413 23.30 6.25 -36.52
CA GLY A 413 23.96 5.91 -35.25
C GLY A 413 23.15 4.93 -34.40
N PHE A 414 22.24 4.17 -35.01
CA PHE A 414 21.41 3.17 -34.34
C PHE A 414 21.69 1.77 -34.92
N GLN A 415 21.35 0.72 -34.17
CA GLN A 415 21.39 -0.65 -34.65
C GLN A 415 20.03 -1.32 -34.44
N VAL A 416 19.69 -2.26 -35.32
CA VAL A 416 18.48 -3.06 -35.22
C VAL A 416 18.79 -4.34 -34.46
N LEU A 417 18.05 -4.59 -33.38
CA LEU A 417 18.13 -5.83 -32.61
C LEU A 417 16.85 -6.64 -32.74
N ARG A 418 16.99 -7.98 -32.69
CA ARG A 418 15.84 -8.89 -32.67
C ARG A 418 15.39 -9.11 -31.23
N GLY A 419 14.14 -8.82 -30.95
CA GLY A 419 13.52 -9.17 -29.68
C GLY A 419 13.39 -10.68 -29.56
N ARG A 420 13.54 -11.23 -28.35
CA ARG A 420 13.07 -12.60 -28.10
C ARG A 420 11.56 -12.64 -28.43
N PRO A 421 11.07 -13.65 -29.14
CA PRO A 421 9.65 -13.75 -29.45
C PRO A 421 8.87 -13.66 -28.14
N ARG A 422 7.92 -12.72 -28.12
CA ARG A 422 6.99 -12.55 -27.00
C ARG A 422 6.24 -13.87 -26.88
N ARG A 423 6.65 -14.78 -25.98
CA ARG A 423 5.84 -15.94 -25.60
C ARG A 423 4.46 -15.38 -25.26
N PRO A 424 3.38 -15.76 -25.95
CA PRO A 424 2.07 -15.30 -25.56
C PRO A 424 1.91 -15.64 -24.09
N ALA A 425 1.55 -14.64 -23.29
CA ALA A 425 1.33 -14.82 -21.87
C ALA A 425 0.35 -15.98 -21.73
N GLN A 426 0.86 -17.11 -21.25
CA GLN A 426 0.04 -18.22 -20.84
C GLN A 426 -0.88 -17.60 -19.79
N ARG A 427 -2.14 -17.36 -20.14
CA ARG A 427 -3.17 -16.94 -19.20
C ARG A 427 -3.08 -17.96 -18.08
N ARG A 428 -2.44 -17.57 -16.97
CA ARG A 428 -2.64 -18.22 -15.69
C ARG A 428 -4.10 -17.94 -15.40
N THR A 429 -4.96 -18.87 -15.82
CA THR A 429 -6.27 -19.04 -15.27
C THR A 429 -6.04 -19.30 -13.78
N GLN A 430 -5.99 -18.23 -12.99
CA GLN A 430 -6.24 -18.31 -11.56
C GLN A 430 -7.69 -18.77 -11.47
N ALA A 431 -7.87 -20.09 -11.48
CA ALA A 431 -9.10 -20.71 -11.08
C ALA A 431 -9.39 -20.20 -9.67
N ALA A 432 -10.55 -19.56 -9.55
CA ALA A 432 -11.18 -19.20 -8.31
C ALA A 432 -11.24 -20.43 -7.40
N ALA A 433 -10.37 -20.48 -6.40
CA ALA A 433 -10.62 -21.27 -5.21
C ALA A 433 -11.43 -20.37 -4.28
N SER A 434 -12.75 -20.44 -4.43
CA SER A 434 -13.73 -20.00 -3.44
C SER A 434 -13.34 -20.55 -2.07
N ILE A 435 -12.86 -19.66 -1.19
CA ILE A 435 -12.80 -19.91 0.25
C ILE A 435 -14.24 -19.90 0.73
N THR A 436 -14.87 -21.08 0.67
CA THR A 436 -16.09 -21.37 1.41
C THR A 436 -15.72 -21.36 2.89
N VAL A 437 -16.20 -20.34 3.58
CA VAL A 437 -16.29 -20.28 5.04
C VAL A 437 -17.04 -21.53 5.50
N ARG A 438 -16.29 -22.47 6.09
CA ARG A 438 -16.87 -23.64 6.75
C ARG A 438 -17.28 -23.22 8.16
N SER A 439 -18.52 -22.76 8.28
CA SER A 439 -19.27 -22.83 9.53
C SER A 439 -19.55 -24.31 9.85
N GLY A 440 -19.22 -24.75 11.07
CA GLY A 440 -19.56 -26.10 11.51
C GLY A 440 -18.78 -26.57 12.75
N CYS A 441 -19.43 -26.42 13.90
CA CYS A 441 -19.33 -27.21 15.13
C CYS A 441 -18.28 -28.35 15.19
N ARG A 442 -17.39 -28.27 16.18
CA ARG A 442 -17.41 -29.13 17.38
C ARG A 442 -16.57 -28.52 18.50
#